data_AF-A0A955ZL05-F1
#
_entry.id   AF-A0A955ZL05-F1
#
_cell.length_a   1.000
_cell.length_b   1.000
_cell.length_c   1.000
_cell.angle_alpha   90.00
_cell.angle_beta   90.00
_cell.angle_gamma   90.00
#
_symmetry.space_group_name_H-M   'P 1'
#
loop_
_entity.id
_entity.type
_entity.pdbx_description
1 polymer ?
#
loop_
_entity_poly.entity_id
_entity_poly.type
_entity_poly.pdbx_seq_one_letter_code
_entity_poly.pdbx_strand_id
1 'polypeptide(L)'
;MTAGNNEQPAAFPNRTVAVALADVGRWRADEEARQKAEMVEVEQEIKNLQTAIANLQSQLDALHKFGGELTTKQDALRSEEIQRSNEAVLGALREQARRIGERDTLIGQATKSREAVLKERMSSPEVAKLVEDYRKFKASEEQLAALPESYRGVLLAHHESVVQQLTAKMAEVGAGAVTVDADPLAADVVYAIDLPDGVPDLMTVILPVGDEALQGWADREEGVQLWIAARVVQALHEASADSGWYGVQVELGGYEGLAVMEVDLADAPTTWVAAFESRLKTAFVAPPELIGARVAVVPTRVDMDYVNPPQDEEDEDAG
;
A
#
# COMPACT_ATOMS: atom_id res chain seq x y z
N MET A 1 104.96 -25.66 68.94
CA MET A 1 104.53 -27.07 69.11
C MET A 1 103.01 -27.02 69.15
N THR A 2 102.22 -27.56 68.23
CA THR A 2 102.43 -28.62 67.24
C THR A 2 101.25 -28.62 66.26
N ALA A 3 101.52 -28.89 64.98
CA ALA A 3 100.70 -29.52 63.92
C ALA A 3 99.21 -29.13 63.79
N GLY A 4 98.69 -28.68 62.65
CA GLY A 4 99.02 -29.09 61.28
C GLY A 4 98.24 -30.35 60.89
N ASN A 5 97.18 -30.19 60.10
CA ASN A 5 96.62 -31.19 59.18
C ASN A 5 95.53 -30.50 58.36
N ASN A 6 95.82 -29.93 57.19
CA ASN A 6 96.22 -30.58 55.93
C ASN A 6 95.05 -31.35 55.32
N GLU A 7 94.59 -30.82 54.20
CA GLU A 7 93.47 -31.26 53.37
C GLU A 7 93.62 -32.73 52.99
N GLN A 8 92.52 -33.47 53.09
CA GLN A 8 92.43 -34.80 52.49
C GLN A 8 91.35 -34.74 51.41
N PRO A 9 91.70 -34.99 50.13
CA PRO A 9 90.74 -35.02 49.04
C PRO A 9 89.78 -36.17 49.31
N ALA A 10 88.47 -35.89 49.34
CA ALA A 10 87.46 -36.92 49.48
C ALA A 10 87.65 -37.93 48.35
N ALA A 11 88.11 -39.12 48.71
CA ALA A 11 88.31 -40.25 47.81
C ALA A 11 87.01 -40.48 47.05
N PHE A 12 87.07 -40.44 45.71
CA PHE A 12 85.97 -40.86 44.86
C PHE A 12 85.59 -42.28 45.27
N PRO A 13 84.39 -42.51 45.83
CA PRO A 13 84.00 -43.86 46.24
C PRO A 13 84.02 -44.74 44.99
N ASN A 14 84.73 -45.87 45.06
CA ASN A 14 84.80 -46.86 43.99
C ASN A 14 83.37 -47.31 43.65
N ARG A 15 82.78 -46.69 42.62
CA ARG A 15 81.45 -47.01 42.12
C ARG A 15 81.52 -48.41 41.51
N THR A 16 80.98 -49.40 42.22
CA THR A 16 80.92 -50.76 41.71
C THR A 16 79.80 -50.89 40.68
N VAL A 17 79.94 -51.83 39.76
CA VAL A 17 78.89 -52.14 38.77
C VAL A 17 77.55 -52.47 39.46
N ALA A 18 77.59 -53.11 40.63
CA ALA A 18 76.40 -53.42 41.43
C ALA A 18 75.68 -52.16 41.95
N VAL A 19 76.42 -51.15 42.41
CA VAL A 19 75.84 -49.85 42.84
C VAL A 19 75.26 -49.10 41.64
N ALA A 20 75.96 -49.09 40.49
CA ALA A 20 75.44 -48.46 39.27
C ALA A 20 74.16 -49.14 38.76
N LEU A 21 74.07 -50.47 38.82
CA LEU A 21 72.84 -51.21 38.44
C LEU A 21 71.69 -50.98 39.42
N ALA A 22 71.97 -50.84 40.72
CA ALA A 22 70.96 -50.47 41.72
C ALA A 22 70.45 -49.03 41.51
N ASP A 23 71.33 -48.09 41.15
CA ASP A 23 70.95 -46.72 40.79
C ASP A 23 70.06 -46.70 39.54
N VAL A 24 70.39 -47.49 38.50
CA VAL A 24 69.55 -47.63 37.29
C VAL A 24 68.20 -48.26 37.63
N GLY A 25 68.16 -49.26 38.51
CA GLY A 25 66.91 -49.86 38.99
C GLY A 25 66.02 -48.89 39.75
N ARG A 26 66.61 -48.02 40.58
CA ARG A 26 65.89 -46.93 41.28
C ARG A 26 65.39 -45.87 40.31
N TRP A 27 66.25 -45.39 39.41
CA TRP A 27 65.86 -44.43 38.37
C TRP A 27 64.69 -44.97 37.54
N ARG A 28 64.75 -46.24 37.11
CA ARG A 28 63.64 -46.85 36.37
C ARG A 28 62.35 -46.90 37.18
N ALA A 29 62.42 -47.26 38.47
CA ALA A 29 61.24 -47.30 39.33
C ALA A 29 60.65 -45.90 39.56
N ASP A 30 61.50 -44.89 39.76
CA ASP A 30 61.11 -43.49 39.93
C ASP A 30 60.50 -42.92 38.64
N GLU A 31 61.06 -43.27 37.48
CA GLU A 31 60.58 -42.87 36.16
C GLU A 31 59.24 -43.55 35.83
N GLU A 32 59.09 -44.86 36.12
CA GLU A 32 57.82 -45.57 35.99
C GLU A 32 56.74 -45.00 36.92
N ALA A 33 57.12 -44.56 38.13
CA ALA A 33 56.20 -43.89 39.06
C ALA A 33 55.79 -42.50 38.58
N ARG A 34 56.73 -41.70 38.06
CA ARG A 34 56.45 -40.39 37.47
C ARG A 34 55.56 -40.51 36.24
N GLN A 35 55.87 -41.42 35.32
CA GLN A 35 55.06 -41.65 34.12
C GLN A 35 53.63 -42.08 34.47
N LYS A 36 53.45 -42.94 35.48
CA LYS A 36 52.11 -43.30 35.98
C LYS A 36 51.37 -42.09 36.54
N ALA A 37 52.04 -41.22 37.30
CA ALA A 37 51.43 -40.02 37.85
C ALA A 37 51.02 -39.03 36.75
N GLU A 38 51.90 -38.79 35.77
CA GLU A 38 51.63 -37.94 34.61
C GLU A 38 50.48 -38.49 33.75
N MET A 39 50.43 -39.81 33.53
CA MET A 39 49.32 -40.44 32.82
C MET A 39 47.97 -40.25 33.54
N VAL A 40 47.94 -40.34 34.86
CA VAL A 40 46.71 -40.10 35.65
C VAL A 40 46.27 -38.63 35.54
N GLU A 41 47.20 -37.68 35.54
CA GLU A 41 46.90 -36.26 35.34
C GLU A 41 46.35 -36.00 33.92
N VAL A 42 46.97 -36.57 32.90
CA VAL A 42 46.50 -36.49 31.51
C VAL A 42 45.12 -37.11 31.35
N GLU A 43 44.86 -38.28 31.92
CA GLU A 43 43.53 -38.91 31.90
C GLU A 43 42.47 -38.05 32.58
N GLN A 44 42.80 -37.43 33.71
CA GLN A 44 41.90 -36.51 34.40
C GLN A 44 41.62 -35.26 33.55
N GLU A 45 42.63 -34.71 32.88
CA GLU A 45 42.47 -33.54 32.01
C GLU A 45 41.65 -33.88 30.76
N ILE A 46 41.86 -35.04 30.15
CA ILE A 46 41.01 -35.54 29.05
C ILE A 46 39.55 -35.63 29.50
N LYS A 47 39.29 -36.16 30.70
CA LYS A 47 37.93 -36.27 31.24
C LYS A 47 37.31 -34.90 31.53
N ASN A 48 38.09 -33.95 32.06
CA ASN A 48 37.66 -32.57 32.28
C ASN A 48 37.27 -31.90 30.96
N LEU A 49 38.12 -32.04 29.92
CA LEU A 49 37.87 -31.49 28.59
C LEU A 49 36.66 -32.14 27.91
N GLN A 50 36.49 -33.46 28.03
CA GLN A 50 35.28 -34.15 27.54
C GLN A 50 34.00 -33.61 28.18
N THR A 51 34.04 -33.33 29.49
CA THR A 51 32.91 -32.73 30.22
C THR A 51 32.64 -31.31 29.73
N ALA A 52 33.69 -30.51 29.52
CA ALA A 52 33.56 -29.16 28.98
C ALA A 52 32.97 -29.17 27.55
N ILE A 53 33.40 -30.10 26.69
CA ILE A 53 32.86 -30.29 25.34
C ILE A 53 31.38 -30.65 25.40
N ALA A 54 30.97 -31.59 26.26
CA ALA A 54 29.57 -31.96 26.41
C ALA A 54 28.70 -30.78 26.88
N ASN A 55 29.22 -29.97 27.81
CA ASN A 55 28.53 -28.76 28.26
C ASN A 55 28.39 -27.72 27.12
N LEU A 56 29.45 -27.49 26.33
CA LEU A 56 29.41 -26.60 25.18
C LEU A 56 28.45 -27.10 24.09
N GLN A 57 28.41 -28.40 23.82
CA GLN A 57 27.45 -29.01 22.90
C GLN A 57 26.00 -28.78 23.38
N SER A 58 25.73 -28.99 24.67
CA SER A 58 24.41 -28.70 25.24
C SER A 58 24.03 -27.22 25.15
N GLN A 59 25.00 -26.29 25.28
CA GLN A 59 24.76 -24.86 25.08
C GLN A 59 24.46 -24.53 23.61
N LEU A 60 25.18 -25.14 22.65
CA LEU A 60 24.90 -24.98 21.22
C LEU A 60 23.49 -25.48 20.86
N ASP A 61 23.08 -26.64 21.38
CA ASP A 61 21.73 -27.16 21.14
C ASP A 61 20.64 -26.24 21.71
N ALA A 62 20.87 -25.66 22.88
CA ALA A 62 19.97 -24.66 23.46
C ALA A 62 19.89 -23.39 22.60
N LEU A 63 21.01 -22.92 22.07
CA LEU A 63 21.04 -21.77 21.16
C LEU A 63 20.35 -22.06 19.82
N HIS A 64 20.50 -23.27 19.25
CA HIS A 64 19.76 -23.66 18.05
C HIS A 64 18.25 -23.68 18.28
N LYS A 65 17.79 -24.24 19.42
CA LYS A 65 16.36 -24.21 19.80
C LYS A 65 15.85 -22.78 19.95
N PHE A 66 16.59 -21.94 20.67
CA PHE A 66 16.24 -20.53 20.83
C PHE A 66 16.22 -19.78 19.49
N GLY A 67 17.16 -20.08 18.59
CA GLY A 67 17.17 -19.56 17.23
C GLY A 67 15.90 -19.94 16.46
N GLY A 68 15.47 -21.20 16.53
CA GLY A 68 14.21 -21.66 15.96
C GLY A 68 12.99 -20.94 16.54
N GLU A 69 12.93 -20.79 17.87
CA GLU A 69 11.85 -20.05 18.55
C GLU A 69 11.79 -18.58 18.13
N LEU A 70 12.94 -17.93 17.91
CA LEU A 70 13.00 -16.56 17.44
C LEU A 70 12.49 -16.43 16.00
N THR A 71 12.84 -17.36 15.11
CA THR A 71 12.31 -17.37 13.73
C THR A 71 10.80 -17.52 13.75
N THR A 72 10.25 -18.48 14.50
CA THR A 72 8.80 -18.66 14.62
C THR A 72 8.10 -17.42 15.18
N LYS A 73 8.70 -16.74 16.18
CA LYS A 73 8.14 -15.49 16.71
C LYS A 73 8.20 -14.35 15.69
N GLN A 74 9.27 -14.28 14.90
CA GLN A 74 9.40 -13.28 13.85
C GLN A 74 8.33 -13.47 12.77
N ASP A 75 8.09 -14.70 12.34
CA ASP A 75 7.07 -15.02 11.35
C ASP A 75 5.66 -14.69 11.90
N ALA A 76 5.36 -15.08 13.13
CA ALA A 76 4.09 -14.77 13.79
C ALA A 76 3.85 -13.26 13.93
N LEU A 77 4.89 -12.49 14.28
CA LEU A 77 4.79 -11.02 14.35
C LEU A 77 4.51 -10.39 12.98
N ARG A 78 5.11 -10.93 11.91
CA ARG A 78 4.87 -10.46 10.55
C ARG A 78 3.43 -10.73 10.11
N SER A 79 2.92 -11.93 10.35
CA SER A 79 1.50 -12.24 10.07
C SER A 79 0.54 -11.34 10.86
N GLU A 80 0.83 -11.09 12.13
CA GLU A 80 0.03 -10.19 12.97
C GLU A 80 0.09 -8.73 12.47
N GLU A 81 1.25 -8.26 12.02
CA GLU A 81 1.41 -6.93 11.41
C GLU A 81 0.56 -6.80 10.14
N ILE A 82 0.58 -7.80 9.26
CA ILE A 82 -0.20 -7.83 8.02
C ILE A 82 -1.70 -7.77 8.34
N GLN A 83 -2.18 -8.63 9.24
CA GLN A 83 -3.59 -8.67 9.63
C GLN A 83 -4.05 -7.33 10.22
N ARG A 84 -3.29 -6.77 11.17
CA ARG A 84 -3.62 -5.48 11.78
C ARG A 84 -3.59 -4.33 10.78
N SER A 85 -2.67 -4.38 9.81
CA SER A 85 -2.58 -3.38 8.74
C SER A 85 -3.79 -3.45 7.80
N ASN A 86 -4.20 -4.66 7.41
CA ASN A 86 -5.41 -4.89 6.62
C ASN A 86 -6.66 -4.36 7.34
N GLU A 87 -6.87 -4.73 8.60
CA GLU A 87 -7.99 -4.24 9.41
C GLU A 87 -7.99 -2.71 9.54
N ALA A 88 -6.81 -2.11 9.72
CA ALA A 88 -6.67 -0.65 9.84
C ALA A 88 -7.00 0.07 8.52
N VAL A 89 -6.51 -0.44 7.38
CA VAL A 89 -6.77 0.11 6.04
C VAL A 89 -8.25 0.02 5.73
N LEU A 90 -8.86 -1.17 5.83
CA LEU A 90 -10.28 -1.37 5.51
C LEU A 90 -11.18 -0.63 6.50
N GLY A 91 -10.84 -0.64 7.79
CA GLY A 91 -11.57 0.11 8.81
C GLY A 91 -11.61 1.62 8.54
N ALA A 92 -10.47 2.19 8.15
CA ALA A 92 -10.37 3.59 7.77
C ALA A 92 -11.19 3.89 6.50
N LEU A 93 -11.06 3.06 5.46
CA LEU A 93 -11.80 3.22 4.21
C LEU A 93 -13.32 3.08 4.40
N ARG A 94 -13.79 2.17 5.24
CA ARG A 94 -15.21 2.01 5.58
C ARG A 94 -15.77 3.25 6.28
N GLU A 95 -15.04 3.83 7.22
CA GLU A 95 -15.45 5.08 7.87
C GLU A 95 -15.44 6.25 6.87
N GLN A 96 -14.47 6.31 5.97
CA GLN A 96 -14.44 7.31 4.90
C GLN A 96 -15.62 7.14 3.93
N ALA A 97 -15.92 5.92 3.48
CA ALA A 97 -17.05 5.61 2.60
C ALA A 97 -18.38 6.03 3.23
N ARG A 98 -18.57 5.76 4.54
CA ARG A 98 -19.74 6.21 5.29
C ARG A 98 -19.89 7.74 5.25
N ARG A 99 -18.80 8.48 5.54
CA ARG A 99 -18.80 9.95 5.52
C ARG A 99 -18.96 10.52 4.11
N ILE A 100 -18.45 9.82 3.08
CA ILE A 100 -18.66 10.18 1.68
C ILE A 100 -20.13 9.98 1.31
N GLY A 101 -20.78 8.88 1.73
CA GLY A 101 -22.21 8.67 1.51
C GLY A 101 -23.11 9.75 2.15
N GLU A 102 -22.75 10.21 3.35
CA GLU A 102 -23.40 11.38 3.97
C GLU A 102 -23.20 12.64 3.13
N ARG A 103 -21.97 12.87 2.62
CA ARG A 103 -21.67 14.01 1.75
C ARG A 103 -22.43 13.96 0.43
N ASP A 104 -22.57 12.76 -0.13
CA ASP A 104 -23.32 12.46 -1.34
C ASP A 104 -24.78 12.91 -1.20
N THR A 105 -25.39 12.59 -0.06
CA THR A 105 -26.76 13.00 0.27
C THR A 105 -26.89 14.53 0.33
N LEU A 106 -25.93 15.23 0.93
CA LEU A 106 -25.92 16.70 0.97
C LEU A 106 -25.79 17.32 -0.42
N ILE A 107 -24.93 16.74 -1.27
CA ILE A 107 -24.80 17.17 -2.67
C ILE A 107 -26.10 16.94 -3.44
N GLY A 108 -26.72 15.76 -3.31
CA GLY A 108 -28.01 15.48 -3.95
C GLY A 108 -29.10 16.47 -3.53
N GLN A 109 -29.17 16.83 -2.24
CA GLN A 109 -30.10 17.86 -1.74
C GLN A 109 -29.80 19.25 -2.32
N ALA A 110 -28.53 19.64 -2.38
CA ALA A 110 -28.10 20.91 -2.94
C ALA A 110 -28.36 20.99 -4.46
N THR A 111 -28.16 19.90 -5.18
CA THR A 111 -28.49 19.76 -6.61
C THR A 111 -29.99 19.94 -6.83
N LYS A 112 -30.84 19.21 -6.07
CA LYS A 112 -32.30 19.33 -6.15
C LYS A 112 -32.79 20.74 -5.81
N SER A 113 -32.17 21.39 -4.82
CA SER A 113 -32.48 22.79 -4.48
C SER A 113 -32.12 23.73 -5.63
N ARG A 114 -30.93 23.57 -6.22
CA ARG A 114 -30.51 24.36 -7.39
C ARG A 114 -31.43 24.16 -8.60
N GLU A 115 -31.83 22.92 -8.87
CA GLU A 115 -32.80 22.59 -9.93
C GLU A 115 -34.16 23.22 -9.70
N ALA A 116 -34.65 23.24 -8.45
CA ALA A 116 -35.92 23.90 -8.12
C ALA A 116 -35.84 25.42 -8.37
N VAL A 117 -34.75 26.07 -7.96
CA VAL A 117 -34.50 27.50 -8.23
C VAL A 117 -34.37 27.77 -9.72
N LEU A 118 -33.67 26.90 -10.46
CA LEU A 118 -33.57 26.99 -11.92
C LEU A 118 -34.95 26.88 -12.56
N LYS A 119 -35.76 25.91 -12.16
CA LYS A 119 -37.12 25.71 -12.68
C LYS A 119 -38.03 26.91 -12.39
N GLU A 120 -37.95 27.49 -11.20
CA GLU A 120 -38.69 28.70 -10.83
C GLU A 120 -38.28 29.88 -11.71
N ARG A 121 -36.98 30.14 -11.86
CA ARG A 121 -36.46 31.23 -12.70
C ARG A 121 -36.78 31.05 -14.18
N MET A 122 -36.71 29.83 -14.69
CA MET A 122 -37.08 29.49 -16.07
C MET A 122 -38.58 29.65 -16.32
N SER A 123 -39.40 29.61 -15.27
CA SER A 123 -40.85 29.88 -15.34
C SER A 123 -41.19 31.37 -15.29
N SER A 124 -40.20 32.26 -15.17
CA SER A 124 -40.44 33.70 -15.15
C SER A 124 -40.97 34.21 -16.50
N PRO A 125 -41.89 35.20 -16.51
CA PRO A 125 -42.43 35.77 -17.74
C PRO A 125 -41.37 36.36 -18.67
N GLU A 126 -40.28 36.88 -18.10
CA GLU A 126 -39.14 37.43 -18.83
C GLU A 126 -38.41 36.36 -19.64
N VAL A 127 -38.09 35.22 -19.02
CA VAL A 127 -37.46 34.08 -19.70
C VAL A 127 -38.42 33.43 -20.70
N ALA A 128 -39.70 33.31 -20.35
CA ALA A 128 -40.71 32.78 -21.26
C ALA A 128 -40.78 33.59 -22.57
N LYS A 129 -40.72 34.92 -22.48
CA LYS A 129 -40.67 35.81 -23.64
C LYS A 129 -39.41 35.60 -24.49
N LEU A 130 -38.24 35.51 -23.86
CA LEU A 130 -36.98 35.24 -24.56
C LEU A 130 -37.00 33.88 -25.28
N VAL A 131 -37.55 32.85 -24.65
CA VAL A 131 -37.72 31.52 -25.27
C VAL A 131 -38.71 31.58 -26.44
N GLU A 132 -39.80 32.34 -26.32
CA GLU A 132 -40.76 32.55 -27.40
C GLU A 132 -40.11 33.27 -28.58
N ASP A 133 -39.35 34.34 -28.34
CA ASP A 133 -38.63 35.08 -29.37
C ASP A 133 -37.55 34.22 -30.06
N TYR A 134 -36.84 33.37 -29.29
CA TYR A 134 -35.92 32.37 -29.84
C TYR A 134 -36.63 31.36 -30.75
N ARG A 135 -37.78 30.81 -30.31
CA ARG A 135 -38.58 29.86 -31.11
C ARG A 135 -39.15 30.49 -32.38
N LYS A 136 -39.65 31.73 -32.31
CA LYS A 136 -40.13 32.48 -33.48
C LYS A 136 -39.03 32.71 -34.50
N PHE A 137 -37.82 33.04 -34.04
CA PHE A 137 -36.67 33.17 -34.92
C PHE A 137 -36.32 31.83 -35.58
N LYS A 138 -36.21 30.74 -34.81
CA LYS A 138 -35.92 29.41 -35.38
C LYS A 138 -36.98 28.93 -36.37
N ALA A 139 -38.26 29.21 -36.13
CA ALA A 139 -39.33 28.89 -37.07
C ALA A 139 -39.30 29.72 -38.37
N SER A 140 -38.62 30.86 -38.38
CA SER A 140 -38.49 31.75 -39.54
C SER A 140 -37.07 31.80 -40.13
N GLU A 141 -36.17 30.95 -39.64
CA GLU A 141 -34.75 30.95 -40.00
C GLU A 141 -34.54 30.69 -41.50
N GLU A 142 -35.31 29.77 -42.09
CA GLU A 142 -35.26 29.47 -43.53
C GLU A 142 -35.71 30.66 -44.41
N GLN A 143 -36.55 31.55 -43.87
CA GLN A 143 -37.07 32.72 -44.59
C GLN A 143 -36.10 33.91 -44.55
N LEU A 144 -35.07 33.87 -43.70
CA LEU A 144 -34.06 34.94 -43.57
C LEU A 144 -33.26 35.15 -44.87
N ALA A 145 -33.08 34.09 -45.67
CA ALA A 145 -32.35 34.17 -46.94
C ALA A 145 -33.06 35.03 -47.99
N ALA A 146 -34.39 35.17 -47.89
CA ALA A 146 -35.20 35.96 -48.81
C ALA A 146 -35.31 37.45 -48.43
N LEU A 147 -34.80 37.85 -47.27
CA LEU A 147 -34.89 39.22 -46.78
C LEU A 147 -33.72 40.10 -47.27
N PRO A 148 -33.95 41.42 -47.44
CA PRO A 148 -32.88 42.36 -47.71
C PRO A 148 -31.79 42.31 -46.63
N GLU A 149 -30.53 42.48 -47.05
CA GLU A 149 -29.36 42.30 -46.20
C GLU A 149 -29.38 43.14 -44.91
N SER A 150 -29.85 44.38 -44.99
CA SER A 150 -29.99 45.27 -43.83
C SER A 150 -31.01 44.75 -42.81
N TYR A 151 -32.14 44.20 -43.24
CA TYR A 151 -33.15 43.63 -42.36
C TYR A 151 -32.70 42.29 -41.75
N ARG A 152 -32.05 41.45 -42.56
CA ARG A 152 -31.44 40.19 -42.10
C ARG A 152 -30.40 40.43 -41.01
N GLY A 153 -29.54 41.45 -41.16
CA GLY A 153 -28.54 41.82 -40.16
C GLY A 153 -29.16 42.22 -38.81
N VAL A 154 -30.25 42.99 -38.82
CA VAL A 154 -30.97 43.38 -37.59
C VAL A 154 -31.60 42.18 -36.89
N LEU A 155 -32.22 41.26 -37.65
CA LEU A 155 -32.82 40.05 -37.09
C LEU A 155 -31.79 39.10 -36.48
N LEU A 156 -30.65 38.92 -37.13
CA LEU A 156 -29.54 38.12 -36.61
C LEU A 156 -28.96 38.73 -35.33
N ALA A 157 -28.72 40.04 -35.32
CA ALA A 157 -28.22 40.74 -34.13
C ALA A 157 -29.20 40.66 -32.95
N HIS A 158 -30.51 40.77 -33.22
CA HIS A 158 -31.54 40.56 -32.21
C HIS A 158 -31.53 39.11 -31.68
N HIS A 159 -31.44 38.11 -32.56
CA HIS A 159 -31.37 36.71 -32.15
C HIS A 159 -30.13 36.41 -31.31
N GLU A 160 -28.97 36.91 -31.71
CA GLU A 160 -27.73 36.76 -30.95
C GLU A 160 -27.88 37.38 -29.56
N SER A 161 -28.50 38.56 -29.45
CA SER A 161 -28.81 39.18 -28.16
C SER A 161 -29.76 38.33 -27.30
N VAL A 162 -30.80 37.74 -27.90
CA VAL A 162 -31.72 36.83 -27.19
C VAL A 162 -30.98 35.57 -26.69
N VAL A 163 -30.12 34.98 -27.51
CA VAL A 163 -29.29 33.83 -27.13
C VAL A 163 -28.34 34.20 -26.00
N GLN A 164 -27.63 35.32 -26.10
CA GLN A 164 -26.74 35.80 -25.04
C GLN A 164 -27.49 36.03 -23.72
N GLN A 165 -28.69 36.62 -23.78
CA GLN A 165 -29.52 36.82 -22.59
C GLN A 165 -29.99 35.50 -21.99
N LEU A 166 -30.45 34.54 -22.80
CA LEU A 166 -30.83 33.21 -22.32
C LEU A 166 -29.63 32.48 -21.70
N THR A 167 -28.47 32.50 -22.35
CA THR A 167 -27.24 31.90 -21.82
C THR A 167 -26.82 32.54 -20.51
N ALA A 168 -26.86 33.88 -20.41
CA ALA A 168 -26.53 34.59 -19.17
C ALA A 168 -27.49 34.20 -18.04
N LYS A 169 -28.80 34.17 -18.30
CA LYS A 169 -29.83 33.79 -17.30
C LYS A 169 -29.68 32.33 -16.86
N MET A 170 -29.30 31.41 -17.76
CA MET A 170 -28.99 30.02 -17.39
C MET A 170 -27.69 29.92 -16.58
N ALA A 171 -26.66 30.67 -16.94
CA ALA A 171 -25.38 30.69 -16.24
C ALA A 171 -25.48 31.25 -14.82
N GLU A 172 -26.34 32.26 -14.59
CA GLU A 172 -26.58 32.85 -13.25
C GLU A 172 -27.07 31.83 -12.20
N VAL A 173 -27.59 30.68 -12.63
CA VAL A 173 -28.23 29.70 -11.75
C VAL A 173 -27.56 28.33 -11.84
N GLY A 174 -27.10 27.96 -13.04
CA GLY A 174 -26.55 26.64 -13.32
C GLY A 174 -25.03 26.58 -13.48
N ALA A 175 -24.32 27.71 -13.50
CA ALA A 175 -22.87 27.68 -13.71
C ALA A 175 -22.11 27.25 -12.44
N GLY A 176 -21.24 26.26 -12.59
CA GLY A 176 -20.28 25.83 -11.57
C GLY A 176 -20.67 24.59 -10.78
N ALA A 177 -19.72 24.11 -10.00
CA ALA A 177 -19.91 22.98 -9.10
C ALA A 177 -20.91 23.30 -7.99
N VAL A 178 -21.67 22.29 -7.58
CA VAL A 178 -22.56 22.39 -6.42
C VAL A 178 -21.71 22.48 -5.17
N THR A 179 -21.94 23.50 -4.35
CA THR A 179 -21.21 23.73 -3.10
C THR A 179 -22.06 23.33 -1.91
N VAL A 180 -21.45 22.67 -0.92
CA VAL A 180 -22.10 22.36 0.36
C VAL A 180 -21.36 23.00 1.52
N ASP A 181 -22.13 23.48 2.50
CA ASP A 181 -21.58 23.98 3.76
C ASP A 181 -21.47 22.83 4.76
N ALA A 182 -20.34 22.14 4.73
CA ALA A 182 -20.02 21.08 5.68
C ALA A 182 -18.50 20.96 5.86
N ASP A 183 -18.06 20.33 6.95
CA ASP A 183 -16.63 20.25 7.28
C ASP A 183 -15.80 19.58 6.18
N PRO A 184 -14.51 19.95 6.02
CA PRO A 184 -13.62 19.27 5.07
C PRO A 184 -13.54 17.78 5.37
N LEU A 185 -13.60 16.97 4.31
CA LEU A 185 -13.46 15.53 4.36
C LEU A 185 -12.21 15.13 3.59
N ALA A 186 -11.30 14.40 4.25
CA ALA A 186 -10.20 13.71 3.59
C ALA A 186 -10.60 12.26 3.35
N ALA A 187 -10.29 11.75 2.17
CA ALA A 187 -10.52 10.37 1.78
C ALA A 187 -9.30 9.83 1.02
N ASP A 188 -9.08 8.53 1.13
CA ASP A 188 -7.95 7.84 0.53
C ASP A 188 -8.45 6.88 -0.55
N VAL A 189 -7.83 6.92 -1.72
CA VAL A 189 -7.94 5.85 -2.72
C VAL A 189 -6.72 4.98 -2.51
N VAL A 190 -6.92 3.75 -2.06
CA VAL A 190 -5.82 2.82 -1.77
C VAL A 190 -5.57 1.95 -2.99
N TYR A 191 -4.31 1.78 -3.37
CA TYR A 191 -3.93 0.82 -4.39
C TYR A 191 -2.72 0.00 -3.96
N ALA A 192 -2.69 -1.26 -4.38
CA ALA A 192 -1.60 -2.19 -4.16
C ALA A 192 -1.25 -2.88 -5.48
N ILE A 193 0.01 -3.25 -5.64
CA ILE A 193 0.52 -3.90 -6.84
C ILE A 193 1.29 -5.13 -6.38
N ASP A 194 0.87 -6.30 -6.86
CA ASP A 194 1.59 -7.54 -6.67
C ASP A 194 2.77 -7.60 -7.63
N LEU A 195 3.91 -8.03 -7.11
CA LEU A 195 5.19 -8.03 -7.79
C LEU A 195 5.91 -9.39 -7.63
N PRO A 196 5.31 -10.52 -8.06
CA PRO A 196 5.99 -11.80 -8.03
C PRO A 196 7.30 -11.72 -8.82
N ASP A 197 8.41 -12.08 -8.18
CA ASP A 197 9.77 -11.96 -8.73
C ASP A 197 10.13 -10.55 -9.27
N GLY A 198 9.46 -9.51 -8.76
CA GLY A 198 9.68 -8.11 -9.15
C GLY A 198 8.98 -7.67 -10.43
N VAL A 199 8.10 -8.49 -11.01
CA VAL A 199 7.31 -8.18 -12.20
C VAL A 199 5.86 -7.89 -11.78
N PRO A 200 5.26 -6.75 -12.16
CA PRO A 200 3.85 -6.47 -11.89
C PRO A 200 2.93 -7.52 -12.53
N ASP A 201 2.08 -8.14 -11.71
CA ASP A 201 1.14 -9.18 -12.16
C ASP A 201 -0.32 -8.78 -11.90
N LEU A 202 -0.62 -8.24 -10.72
CA LEU A 202 -1.97 -7.79 -10.36
C LEU A 202 -1.91 -6.42 -9.70
N MET A 203 -2.89 -5.56 -9.98
CA MET A 203 -3.13 -4.36 -9.20
C MET A 203 -4.56 -4.32 -8.68
N THR A 204 -4.69 -4.05 -7.38
CA THR A 204 -5.97 -3.88 -6.71
C THR A 204 -6.11 -2.43 -6.27
N VAL A 205 -7.24 -1.80 -6.60
CA VAL A 205 -7.59 -0.44 -6.20
C VAL A 205 -8.86 -0.48 -5.38
N ILE A 206 -8.79 -0.08 -4.11
CA ILE A 206 -9.92 0.04 -3.21
C ILE A 206 -10.31 1.51 -3.10
N LEU A 207 -11.58 1.79 -3.36
CA LEU A 207 -12.14 3.12 -3.28
C LEU A 207 -12.81 3.36 -1.93
N PRO A 208 -12.79 4.60 -1.41
CA PRO A 208 -13.49 4.97 -0.19
C PRO A 208 -14.98 5.24 -0.50
N VAL A 209 -15.64 4.35 -1.25
CA VAL A 209 -17.05 4.45 -1.65
C VAL A 209 -17.69 3.06 -1.61
N GLY A 210 -19.02 3.00 -1.55
CA GLY A 210 -19.73 1.72 -1.56
C GLY A 210 -19.55 0.98 -2.89
N ASP A 211 -19.52 -0.35 -2.85
CA ASP A 211 -19.47 -1.24 -4.04
C ASP A 211 -20.60 -0.98 -5.05
N GLU A 212 -21.77 -0.67 -4.52
CA GLU A 212 -22.96 -0.17 -5.22
C GLU A 212 -22.73 1.07 -6.10
N ALA A 213 -21.68 1.86 -5.85
CA ALA A 213 -21.34 3.02 -6.68
C ALA A 213 -20.84 2.63 -8.07
N LEU A 214 -20.23 1.44 -8.22
CA LEU A 214 -19.74 0.91 -9.49
C LEU A 214 -20.75 0.00 -10.19
N GLN A 215 -21.45 -0.86 -9.43
CA GLN A 215 -22.34 -1.87 -10.03
C GLN A 215 -23.69 -1.29 -10.52
N GLY A 216 -24.14 -0.16 -9.95
CA GLY A 216 -25.43 0.46 -10.25
C GLY A 216 -25.35 1.86 -10.86
N TRP A 217 -24.21 2.22 -11.46
CA TRP A 217 -23.91 3.61 -11.84
C TRP A 217 -24.93 4.26 -12.78
N ALA A 218 -25.56 3.48 -13.67
CA ALA A 218 -26.53 3.99 -14.65
C ALA A 218 -27.84 4.48 -14.02
N ASP A 219 -28.25 3.90 -12.89
CA ASP A 219 -29.52 4.20 -12.21
C ASP A 219 -29.33 5.14 -11.00
N ARG A 220 -28.08 5.49 -10.67
CA ARG A 220 -27.78 6.39 -9.54
C ARG A 220 -27.84 7.85 -9.95
N GLU A 221 -28.31 8.67 -9.01
CA GLU A 221 -28.13 10.12 -9.10
C GLU A 221 -26.63 10.45 -9.07
N GLU A 222 -26.22 11.44 -9.86
CA GLU A 222 -24.84 11.91 -9.87
C GLU A 222 -24.44 12.43 -8.48
N GLY A 223 -23.22 12.09 -8.04
CA GLY A 223 -22.76 12.40 -6.70
C GLY A 223 -21.27 12.14 -6.48
N VAL A 224 -20.80 12.45 -5.27
CA VAL A 224 -19.41 12.35 -4.83
C VAL A 224 -18.86 10.94 -5.03
N GLN A 225 -19.64 9.91 -4.70
CA GLN A 225 -19.17 8.53 -4.85
C GLN A 225 -18.84 8.21 -6.31
N LEU A 226 -19.73 8.61 -7.22
CA LEU A 226 -19.54 8.42 -8.65
C LEU A 226 -18.40 9.27 -9.20
N TRP A 227 -18.23 10.51 -8.72
CA TRP A 227 -17.11 11.37 -9.13
C TRP A 227 -15.75 10.77 -8.75
N ILE A 228 -15.62 10.20 -7.55
CA ILE A 228 -14.39 9.54 -7.11
C ILE A 228 -14.13 8.31 -7.98
N ALA A 229 -15.12 7.43 -8.13
CA ALA A 229 -15.03 6.23 -8.95
C ALA A 229 -14.67 6.54 -10.41
N ALA A 230 -15.37 7.48 -11.03
CA ALA A 230 -15.15 7.88 -12.42
C ALA A 230 -13.75 8.45 -12.65
N ARG A 231 -13.19 9.17 -11.67
CA ARG A 231 -11.82 9.70 -11.75
C ARG A 231 -10.76 8.61 -11.71
N VAL A 232 -10.99 7.54 -10.94
CA VAL A 232 -10.09 6.37 -10.95
C VAL A 232 -10.18 5.62 -12.28
N VAL A 233 -11.40 5.39 -12.79
CA VAL A 233 -11.59 4.79 -14.13
C VAL A 233 -10.94 5.64 -15.23
N GLN A 234 -11.08 6.97 -15.13
CA GLN A 234 -10.42 7.90 -16.05
C GLN A 234 -8.90 7.77 -15.96
N ALA A 235 -8.33 7.70 -14.75
CA ALA A 235 -6.90 7.54 -14.57
C ALA A 235 -6.38 6.22 -15.17
N LEU A 236 -7.12 5.12 -15.01
CA LEU A 236 -6.84 3.83 -15.66
C LEU A 236 -6.82 3.97 -17.18
N HIS A 237 -7.88 4.56 -17.75
CA HIS A 237 -8.00 4.74 -19.20
C HIS A 237 -6.90 5.66 -19.77
N GLU A 238 -6.57 6.76 -19.09
CA GLU A 238 -5.50 7.66 -19.50
C GLU A 238 -4.12 6.99 -19.43
N ALA A 239 -3.86 6.19 -18.41
CA ALA A 239 -2.61 5.42 -18.29
C ALA A 239 -2.44 4.40 -19.42
N SER A 240 -3.53 3.74 -19.78
CA SER A 240 -3.63 2.82 -20.92
C SER A 240 -3.33 3.52 -22.24
N ALA A 241 -3.93 4.68 -22.47
CA ALA A 241 -3.68 5.49 -23.65
C ALA A 241 -2.22 5.96 -23.73
N ASP A 242 -1.66 6.47 -22.63
CA ASP A 242 -0.26 6.94 -22.56
C ASP A 242 0.76 5.83 -22.82
N SER A 243 0.46 4.61 -22.37
CA SER A 243 1.34 3.46 -22.51
C SER A 243 1.08 2.63 -23.78
N GLY A 244 0.06 3.00 -24.57
CA GLY A 244 -0.36 2.26 -25.76
C GLY A 244 -0.96 0.88 -25.47
N TRP A 245 -1.38 0.61 -24.23
CA TRP A 245 -1.95 -0.66 -23.81
C TRP A 245 -3.48 -0.58 -23.78
N TYR A 246 -4.12 -0.95 -24.88
CA TYR A 246 -5.58 -0.88 -25.03
C TYR A 246 -6.30 -2.17 -24.61
N GLY A 247 -5.54 -3.18 -24.15
CA GLY A 247 -6.05 -4.47 -23.71
C GLY A 247 -6.36 -4.56 -22.22
N VAL A 248 -6.36 -3.43 -21.49
CA VAL A 248 -6.64 -3.42 -20.05
C VAL A 248 -8.00 -4.02 -19.76
N GLN A 249 -8.00 -5.10 -18.98
CA GLN A 249 -9.17 -5.67 -18.38
C GLN A 249 -9.25 -5.16 -16.94
N VAL A 250 -10.35 -4.49 -16.62
CA VAL A 250 -10.64 -4.04 -15.26
C VAL A 250 -11.82 -4.85 -14.76
N GLU A 251 -11.60 -5.65 -13.73
CA GLU A 251 -12.66 -6.33 -13.02
C GLU A 251 -13.19 -5.38 -11.93
N LEU A 252 -14.50 -5.17 -11.90
CA LEU A 252 -15.16 -4.32 -10.93
C LEU A 252 -15.87 -5.21 -9.92
N GLY A 253 -15.50 -5.06 -8.64
CA GLY A 253 -15.99 -5.89 -7.56
C GLY A 253 -16.38 -5.10 -6.32
N GLY A 254 -16.79 -5.84 -5.30
CA GLY A 254 -17.02 -5.33 -3.96
C GLY A 254 -16.22 -6.16 -2.96
N TYR A 255 -15.57 -5.51 -2.00
CA TYR A 255 -14.85 -6.16 -0.91
C TYR A 255 -15.20 -5.46 0.40
N GLU A 256 -15.77 -6.20 1.35
CA GLU A 256 -16.29 -5.66 2.61
C GLU A 256 -17.22 -4.43 2.45
N GLY A 257 -18.00 -4.38 1.36
CA GLY A 257 -18.90 -3.26 1.04
C GLY A 257 -18.21 -2.02 0.47
N LEU A 258 -16.91 -2.09 0.17
CA LEU A 258 -16.16 -1.08 -0.56
C LEU A 258 -16.06 -1.45 -2.04
N ALA A 259 -16.06 -0.44 -2.90
CA ALA A 259 -15.81 -0.62 -4.33
C ALA A 259 -14.34 -0.99 -4.59
N VAL A 260 -14.14 -2.04 -5.37
CA VAL A 260 -12.81 -2.54 -5.76
C VAL A 260 -12.69 -2.61 -7.27
N MET A 261 -11.51 -2.28 -7.78
CA MET A 261 -11.11 -2.49 -9.16
C MET A 261 -9.85 -3.34 -9.18
N GLU A 262 -9.87 -4.42 -9.93
CA GLU A 262 -8.71 -5.29 -10.14
C GLU A 262 -8.26 -5.17 -11.59
N VAL A 263 -6.95 -5.10 -11.79
CA VAL A 263 -6.33 -4.96 -13.10
C VAL A 263 -5.25 -6.00 -13.24
N ASP A 264 -5.44 -6.93 -14.18
CA ASP A 264 -4.43 -7.90 -14.59
C ASP A 264 -3.31 -7.16 -15.34
N LEU A 265 -2.09 -7.24 -14.82
CA LEU A 265 -0.89 -6.57 -15.34
C LEU A 265 0.07 -7.52 -16.07
N ALA A 266 -0.24 -8.81 -16.23
CA ALA A 266 0.67 -9.80 -16.79
C ALA A 266 1.21 -9.40 -18.19
N ASP A 267 0.36 -8.78 -19.02
CA ASP A 267 0.70 -8.28 -20.37
C ASP A 267 0.93 -6.76 -20.42
N ALA A 268 0.96 -6.08 -19.27
CA ALA A 268 1.09 -4.63 -19.21
C ALA A 268 2.50 -4.16 -19.58
N PRO A 269 2.65 -3.06 -20.32
CA PRO A 269 3.94 -2.40 -20.48
C PRO A 269 4.51 -1.99 -19.13
N THR A 270 5.83 -2.12 -18.94
CA THR A 270 6.53 -1.74 -17.69
C THR A 270 6.35 -0.26 -17.31
N THR A 271 5.96 0.60 -18.26
CA THR A 271 5.67 2.01 -18.03
C THR A 271 4.26 2.28 -17.51
N TRP A 272 3.33 1.31 -17.62
CA TRP A 272 1.91 1.55 -17.36
C TRP A 272 1.62 1.88 -15.91
N VAL A 273 2.25 1.17 -14.96
CA VAL A 273 2.12 1.46 -13.52
C VAL A 273 2.51 2.91 -13.22
N ALA A 274 3.65 3.37 -13.72
CA ALA A 274 4.10 4.74 -13.51
C ALA A 274 3.16 5.77 -14.16
N ALA A 275 2.61 5.45 -15.34
CA ALA A 275 1.59 6.28 -15.98
C ALA A 275 0.32 6.35 -15.12
N PHE A 276 -0.18 5.22 -14.62
CA PHE A 276 -1.33 5.15 -13.73
C PHE A 276 -1.13 5.97 -12.45
N GLU A 277 -0.01 5.79 -11.75
CA GLU A 277 0.28 6.56 -10.53
C GLU A 277 0.29 8.07 -10.80
N SER A 278 0.83 8.50 -11.95
CA SER A 278 0.84 9.91 -12.38
C SER A 278 -0.57 10.43 -12.69
N ARG A 279 -1.36 9.65 -13.43
CA ARG A 279 -2.73 10.00 -13.79
C ARG A 279 -3.66 10.03 -12.59
N LEU A 280 -3.53 9.06 -11.69
CA LEU A 280 -4.32 8.99 -10.47
C LEU A 280 -4.05 10.19 -9.55
N LYS A 281 -2.77 10.56 -9.37
CA LYS A 281 -2.40 11.78 -8.62
C LYS A 281 -3.00 13.03 -9.25
N THR A 282 -2.93 13.16 -10.57
CA THR A 282 -3.43 14.34 -11.29
C THR A 282 -4.95 14.40 -11.32
N ALA A 283 -5.62 13.25 -11.38
CA ALA A 283 -7.08 13.15 -11.42
C ALA A 283 -7.76 13.78 -10.20
N PHE A 284 -7.07 13.89 -9.07
CA PHE A 284 -7.59 14.50 -7.85
C PHE A 284 -7.00 15.89 -7.53
N VAL A 285 -6.24 16.49 -8.45
CA VAL A 285 -5.75 17.86 -8.29
C VAL A 285 -6.87 18.86 -8.56
N ALA A 286 -7.41 19.43 -7.47
CA ALA A 286 -8.38 20.51 -7.50
C ALA A 286 -9.62 20.31 -8.42
N PRO A 287 -10.27 19.13 -8.41
CA PRO A 287 -11.46 18.93 -9.22
C PRO A 287 -12.63 19.77 -8.70
N PRO A 288 -13.27 20.60 -9.55
CA PRO A 288 -14.26 21.58 -9.11
C PRO A 288 -15.40 20.98 -8.29
N GLU A 289 -15.88 19.80 -8.67
CA GLU A 289 -16.98 19.12 -8.01
C GLU A 289 -16.61 18.58 -6.62
N LEU A 290 -15.40 18.04 -6.41
CA LEU A 290 -14.95 17.64 -5.06
C LEU A 290 -14.59 18.86 -4.21
N ILE A 291 -14.08 19.95 -4.80
CA ILE A 291 -13.89 21.23 -4.10
C ILE A 291 -15.23 21.75 -3.58
N GLY A 292 -16.27 21.75 -4.43
CA GLY A 292 -17.63 22.13 -4.05
C GLY A 292 -18.19 21.22 -2.93
N ALA A 293 -17.90 19.93 -3.00
CA ALA A 293 -18.23 18.97 -1.96
C ALA A 293 -17.36 19.09 -0.69
N ARG A 294 -16.28 19.88 -0.72
CA ARG A 294 -15.25 19.96 0.33
C ARG A 294 -14.62 18.60 0.66
N VAL A 295 -14.39 17.79 -0.37
CA VAL A 295 -13.74 16.48 -0.29
C VAL A 295 -12.37 16.56 -0.95
N ALA A 296 -11.33 16.16 -0.22
CA ALA A 296 -9.98 15.98 -0.73
C ALA A 296 -9.67 14.48 -0.80
N VAL A 297 -9.24 14.01 -1.97
CA VAL A 297 -8.92 12.60 -2.19
C VAL A 297 -7.41 12.45 -2.40
N VAL A 298 -6.80 11.51 -1.68
CA VAL A 298 -5.37 11.23 -1.76
C VAL A 298 -5.16 9.79 -2.21
N PRO A 299 -4.47 9.57 -3.34
CA PRO A 299 -4.03 8.24 -3.73
C PRO A 299 -2.91 7.75 -2.81
N THR A 300 -3.07 6.57 -2.22
CA THR A 300 -2.15 5.97 -1.27
C THR A 300 -1.76 4.57 -1.73
N ARG A 301 -0.45 4.36 -1.95
CA ARG A 301 0.09 3.03 -2.25
C ARG A 301 0.33 2.27 -0.95
N VAL A 302 -0.10 1.02 -0.92
CA VAL A 302 0.17 0.09 0.19
C VAL A 302 0.77 -1.21 -0.33
N ASP A 303 1.21 -2.07 0.59
CA ASP A 303 1.64 -3.43 0.27
C ASP A 303 0.43 -4.29 -0.12
N MET A 304 0.63 -5.24 -1.05
CA MET A 304 -0.44 -6.17 -1.47
C MET A 304 -0.92 -7.03 -0.31
N ASP A 305 -0.01 -7.43 0.59
CA ASP A 305 -0.35 -8.19 1.80
C ASP A 305 -1.37 -7.43 2.68
N TYR A 306 -1.39 -6.09 2.64
CA TYR A 306 -2.33 -5.30 3.43
C TYR A 306 -3.72 -5.20 2.81
N VAL A 307 -3.87 -5.52 1.53
CA VAL A 307 -5.15 -5.50 0.81
C VAL A 307 -5.70 -6.92 0.66
N ASN A 308 -4.82 -7.86 0.36
CA ASN A 308 -5.11 -9.27 0.21
C ASN A 308 -4.09 -10.08 1.04
N PRO A 309 -4.32 -10.20 2.37
CA PRO A 309 -3.41 -10.94 3.23
C PRO A 309 -3.34 -12.40 2.78
N PRO A 310 -2.15 -13.04 2.83
CA PRO A 310 -2.04 -14.45 2.52
C PRO A 310 -2.99 -15.24 3.41
N GLN A 311 -3.84 -16.06 2.78
CA GLN A 311 -4.71 -16.98 3.51
C GLN A 311 -3.81 -18.07 4.09
N ASP A 312 -3.93 -18.33 5.39
CA ASP A 312 -3.25 -19.46 6.01
C ASP A 312 -3.73 -20.74 5.28
N GLU A 313 -2.80 -21.52 4.72
CA GLU A 313 -3.09 -22.77 3.97
C GLU A 313 -3.88 -23.82 4.79
N GLU A 314 -4.15 -23.58 6.08
CA GLU A 314 -4.89 -24.47 6.97
C GLU A 314 -6.40 -24.56 6.66
N ASP A 315 -6.97 -23.63 5.89
CA ASP A 315 -8.41 -23.64 5.56
C ASP A 315 -8.77 -24.45 4.29
N GLU A 316 -7.81 -24.84 3.45
CA GLU A 316 -8.09 -25.66 2.24
C GLU A 316 -8.26 -27.16 2.53
N ASP A 317 -7.74 -27.67 3.66
CA ASP A 317 -7.84 -29.09 4.05
C ASP A 317 -9.04 -29.39 4.96
N ALA A 318 -9.88 -28.40 5.27
CA ALA A 318 -11.06 -28.55 6.13
C ALA A 318 -12.40 -28.66 5.37
N GLY A 319 -12.38 -28.74 4.03
CA GLY A 319 -13.55 -28.83 3.14
C GLY A 319 -13.88 -30.23 2.62
#